data_AF-A0A2L2XL71-F1
#
_entry.id   AF-A0A2L2XL71-F1
#
_cell.length_a   1.000
_cell.length_b   1.000
_cell.length_c   1.000
_cell.angle_alpha   90.00
_cell.angle_beta   90.00
_cell.angle_gamma   90.00
#
_symmetry.space_group_name_H-M   'P 1'
#
loop_
_entity.id
_entity.type
_entity.pdbx_description
1 polymer ?
#
loop_
_entity_poly.entity_id
_entity_poly.type
_entity_poly.pdbx_seq_one_letter_code
_entity_poly.pdbx_strand_id
1 'polypeptide(L)'
;MEDVLDIYHSEYDQQNPWLCFDESCKQLVKETKEKIPAEPREPERYDYQYERNGVANMFMFFEPLQGWRHVEVTQQRTASDYAHQMKYLVDEHYPDAQKIRVIQDNLNTHVKASLYSGVQSYEVQFHEL
;
A
#
# COMPACT_ATOMS: atom_id res chain seq x y z
N MET A 1 -5.27 19.62 -3.21
CA MET A 1 -6.09 19.73 -1.98
C MET A 1 -7.62 19.80 -2.22
N GLU A 2 -8.19 20.85 -2.85
CA GLU A 2 -9.67 20.98 -2.98
C GLU A 2 -10.31 19.83 -3.77
N ASP A 3 -9.73 19.47 -4.93
CA ASP A 3 -10.21 18.35 -5.76
C ASP A 3 -10.27 17.01 -5.00
N VAL A 4 -9.35 16.79 -4.06
CA VAL A 4 -9.31 15.57 -3.26
C VAL A 4 -10.45 15.56 -2.24
N LEU A 5 -10.75 16.70 -1.62
CA LEU A 5 -11.89 16.82 -0.71
C LEU A 5 -13.21 16.54 -1.42
N ASP A 6 -13.37 17.00 -2.67
CA ASP A 6 -14.57 16.70 -3.46
C ASP A 6 -14.73 15.19 -3.73
N ILE A 7 -13.63 14.48 -3.95
CA ILE A 7 -13.64 13.00 -4.08
C ILE A 7 -14.10 12.34 -2.77
N TYR A 8 -13.56 12.77 -1.62
CA TYR A 8 -13.96 12.21 -0.33
C TYR A 8 -15.44 12.43 0.02
N HIS A 9 -16.06 13.48 -0.51
CA HIS A 9 -17.50 13.74 -0.34
C HIS A 9 -18.37 13.10 -1.42
N SER A 10 -17.77 12.52 -2.47
CA SER A 10 -18.52 11.92 -3.56
C SER A 10 -19.20 10.61 -3.14
N GLU A 11 -20.38 10.36 -3.69
CA GLU A 11 -21.04 9.07 -3.55
C GLU A 11 -20.28 7.97 -4.27
N TYR A 12 -20.53 6.73 -3.87
CA TYR A 12 -19.93 5.58 -4.52
C TYR A 12 -20.44 5.43 -5.96
N ASP A 13 -19.52 5.36 -6.91
CA ASP A 13 -19.79 5.09 -8.33
C ASP A 13 -18.92 3.92 -8.79
N GLN A 14 -19.56 2.81 -9.13
CA GLN A 14 -18.88 1.59 -9.57
C GLN A 14 -18.16 1.75 -10.92
N GLN A 15 -18.62 2.67 -11.80
CA GLN A 15 -17.94 2.93 -13.07
C GLN A 15 -16.75 3.87 -12.91
N ASN A 16 -16.76 4.69 -11.85
CA ASN A 16 -15.72 5.66 -11.54
C ASN A 16 -15.21 5.52 -10.10
N PRO A 17 -14.74 4.33 -9.66
CA PRO A 17 -14.37 4.12 -8.26
C PRO A 17 -13.21 5.02 -7.85
N TRP A 18 -13.10 5.26 -6.54
CA TRP A 18 -11.96 5.94 -5.95
C TRP A 18 -11.45 5.20 -4.72
N LEU A 19 -10.14 5.23 -4.53
CA LEU A 19 -9.47 4.59 -3.41
C LEU A 19 -8.18 5.31 -3.05
N CYS A 20 -7.67 4.99 -1.88
CA CYS A 20 -6.37 5.45 -1.42
C CYS A 20 -5.30 4.39 -1.70
N PHE A 21 -4.13 4.84 -2.12
CA PHE A 21 -2.92 4.03 -2.23
C PHE A 21 -1.82 4.63 -1.35
N ASP A 22 -1.20 3.79 -0.56
CA ASP A 22 -0.08 4.17 0.31
C ASP A 22 0.86 2.99 0.48
N GLU A 23 2.02 3.24 1.05
CA GLU A 23 3.00 2.22 1.32
C GLU A 23 3.79 2.46 2.60
N SER A 24 4.33 1.37 3.15
CA SER A 24 5.12 1.44 4.36
C SER A 24 6.22 0.39 4.39
N CYS A 25 7.33 0.74 5.02
CA CYS A 25 8.43 -0.17 5.26
C CYS A 25 8.28 -0.83 6.63
N LYS A 26 8.37 -2.16 6.68
CA LYS A 26 8.42 -2.92 7.94
C LYS A 26 9.82 -3.49 8.17
N GLN A 27 10.46 -3.07 9.26
CA GLN A 27 11.69 -3.71 9.71
C GLN A 27 11.39 -5.14 10.14
N LEU A 28 12.18 -6.07 9.60
CA LEU A 28 12.14 -7.47 9.99
C LEU A 28 13.15 -7.67 11.11
N VAL A 29 12.69 -8.19 12.25
CA VAL A 29 13.52 -8.41 13.43
C VAL A 29 13.38 -9.84 13.91
N LYS A 30 14.45 -10.36 14.49
CA LYS A 30 14.47 -11.68 15.12
C LYS A 30 14.90 -11.55 16.56
N GLU A 31 14.16 -12.23 17.43
CA GLU A 31 14.49 -12.36 18.83
C GLU A 31 15.81 -13.12 18.99
N THR A 32 16.73 -12.56 19.78
CA THR A 32 18.05 -13.16 20.01
C THR A 32 18.15 -13.92 21.33
N LYS A 33 17.16 -13.71 22.21
CA LYS A 33 17.12 -14.29 23.55
C LYS A 33 15.81 -15.06 23.73
N GLU A 34 15.90 -16.17 24.46
CA GLU A 34 14.71 -16.88 24.92
C GLU A 34 13.97 -16.03 25.95
N LYS A 35 12.64 -16.08 25.89
CA LYS A 35 11.77 -15.40 26.85
C LYS A 35 11.95 -16.04 28.23
N ILE A 36 11.89 -15.22 29.27
CA ILE A 36 11.82 -15.72 30.64
C ILE A 36 10.34 -16.02 30.94
N PRO A 37 9.96 -17.29 31.21
CA PRO A 37 8.57 -17.66 31.47
C PRO A 37 7.98 -16.89 32.65
N ALA A 38 6.66 -16.74 32.65
CA ALA A 38 5.94 -16.16 33.77
C ALA A 38 6.02 -17.06 35.01
N GLU A 39 6.12 -16.45 36.19
CA GLU A 39 5.99 -17.09 37.49
C GLU A 39 4.84 -16.44 38.28
N PRO A 40 4.32 -17.07 39.35
CA PRO A 40 3.30 -16.42 40.18
C PRO A 40 3.79 -15.05 40.67
N ARG A 41 3.08 -13.99 40.28
CA ARG A 41 3.38 -12.56 40.54
C ARG A 41 4.50 -11.95 39.69
N GLU A 42 5.08 -12.69 38.75
CA GLU A 42 6.05 -12.17 37.77
C GLU A 42 5.53 -12.42 36.34
N PRO A 43 5.25 -11.36 35.56
CA PRO A 43 4.83 -11.54 34.17
C PRO A 43 5.98 -12.09 33.33
N GLU A 44 5.64 -12.70 32.19
CA GLU A 44 6.61 -13.11 31.19
C GLU A 44 7.47 -11.92 30.76
N ARG A 45 8.79 -12.12 30.70
CA ARG A 45 9.75 -11.06 30.34
C ARG A 45 10.43 -11.38 29.03
N TYR A 46 10.64 -10.30 28.27
CA TYR A 46 11.28 -10.29 26.97
C TYR A 46 12.47 -9.36 27.05
N ASP A 47 13.57 -9.74 26.41
CA ASP A 47 14.72 -8.86 26.28
C ASP A 47 14.48 -7.88 25.12
N TYR A 48 15.10 -6.70 25.18
CA TYR A 48 14.97 -5.69 24.11
C TYR A 48 15.94 -5.91 22.94
N GLN A 49 16.91 -6.84 23.07
CA GLN A 49 17.89 -7.14 22.03
C GLN A 49 17.28 -7.95 20.88
N TYR A 50 17.37 -7.38 19.68
CA TYR A 50 16.96 -8.04 18.45
C TYR A 50 18.07 -8.00 17.39
N GLU A 51 18.01 -8.95 16.47
CA GLU A 51 18.80 -8.98 15.24
C GLU A 51 17.98 -8.36 14.10
N ARG A 52 18.57 -7.43 13.34
CA ARG A 52 17.90 -6.81 12.19
C ARG A 52 18.06 -7.72 10.97
N ASN A 53 16.94 -8.21 10.45
CA ASN A 53 16.87 -9.11 9.29
C ASN A 53 16.37 -8.40 8.03
N GLY A 54 16.83 -7.17 7.84
CA GLY A 54 16.43 -6.34 6.71
C GLY A 54 15.10 -5.62 6.91
N VAL A 55 14.47 -5.26 5.79
CA VAL A 55 13.24 -4.47 5.70
C VAL A 55 12.42 -5.05 4.56
N ALA A 56 11.10 -5.17 4.78
CA ALA A 56 10.14 -5.43 3.72
C ALA A 56 9.36 -4.14 3.42
N ASN A 57 8.83 -4.04 2.20
CA ASN A 57 7.90 -3.00 1.81
C ASN A 57 6.47 -3.58 1.77
N MET A 58 5.49 -2.75 2.07
CA MET A 58 4.07 -3.07 2.00
C MET A 58 3.39 -2.00 1.15
N PHE A 59 2.76 -2.38 0.05
CA PHE A 59 1.81 -1.54 -0.67
C PHE A 59 0.40 -1.82 -0.14
N MET A 60 -0.41 -0.78 0.00
CA MET A 60 -1.79 -0.90 0.46
C MET A 60 -2.73 -0.10 -0.42
N PHE A 61 -3.77 -0.77 -0.91
CA PHE A 61 -4.98 -0.13 -1.40
C PHE A 61 -6.04 -0.14 -0.31
N PHE A 62 -6.78 0.96 -0.18
CA PHE A 62 -7.93 1.06 0.70
C PHE A 62 -9.07 1.82 0.02
N GLU A 63 -10.23 1.18 -0.08
CA GLU A 63 -11.46 1.78 -0.61
C GLU A 63 -12.40 2.10 0.57
N PRO A 64 -12.50 3.36 1.00
CA PRO A 64 -13.19 3.69 2.26
C PRO A 64 -14.69 3.40 2.22
N LEU A 65 -15.35 3.65 1.09
CA LEU A 65 -16.80 3.50 0.95
C LEU A 65 -17.26 2.04 0.91
N GLN A 66 -16.42 1.12 0.47
CA GLN A 66 -16.70 -0.33 0.45
C GLN A 66 -16.03 -1.08 1.62
N GLY A 67 -15.09 -0.44 2.32
CA GLY A 67 -14.31 -1.08 3.38
C GLY A 67 -13.31 -2.11 2.88
N TRP A 68 -13.05 -2.15 1.57
CA TRP A 68 -12.12 -3.09 0.94
C TRP A 68 -10.66 -2.65 1.15
N ARG A 69 -9.78 -3.62 1.40
CA ARG A 69 -8.34 -3.41 1.58
C ARG A 69 -7.58 -4.52 0.87
N HIS A 70 -6.48 -4.14 0.23
CA HIS A 70 -5.51 -5.06 -0.33
C HIS A 70 -4.11 -4.67 0.12
N VAL A 71 -3.30 -5.65 0.49
CA VAL A 71 -1.91 -5.44 0.91
C VAL A 71 -1.01 -6.40 0.16
N GLU A 72 0.01 -5.87 -0.49
CA GLU A 72 1.05 -6.65 -1.15
C GLU A 72 2.39 -6.40 -0.46
N VAL A 73 3.07 -7.48 -0.06
CA VAL A 73 4.36 -7.41 0.64
C VAL A 73 5.49 -7.72 -0.33
N THR A 74 6.34 -6.73 -0.57
CA THR A 74 7.48 -6.84 -1.49
C THR A 74 8.81 -6.68 -0.75
N GLN A 75 9.90 -7.11 -1.38
CA GLN A 75 11.24 -6.89 -0.80
C GLN A 75 11.70 -5.44 -0.95
N GLN A 76 11.24 -4.75 -2.00
CA GLN A 76 11.68 -3.40 -2.35
C GLN A 76 10.49 -2.55 -2.81
N ARG A 77 10.70 -1.24 -2.87
CA ARG A 77 9.76 -0.25 -3.38
C ARG A 77 10.37 0.45 -4.59
N THR A 78 10.21 -0.14 -5.77
CA THR A 78 10.68 0.45 -7.03
C THR A 78 9.52 1.00 -7.86
N ALA A 79 9.83 1.80 -8.88
CA ALA A 79 8.84 2.26 -9.86
C ALA A 79 8.16 1.09 -10.60
N SER A 80 8.87 -0.03 -10.80
CA SER A 80 8.31 -1.24 -11.42
C SER A 80 7.34 -1.94 -10.47
N ASP A 81 7.67 -2.01 -9.18
CA ASP A 81 6.75 -2.58 -8.17
C ASP A 81 5.45 -1.78 -8.09
N TYR A 82 5.57 -0.44 -8.08
CA TYR A 82 4.42 0.46 -8.16
C TYR A 82 3.57 0.21 -9.41
N ALA A 83 4.19 0.09 -10.59
CA ALA A 83 3.48 -0.17 -11.84
C ALA A 83 2.74 -1.53 -11.81
N HIS A 84 3.31 -2.56 -11.17
CA HIS A 84 2.62 -3.82 -10.96
C HIS A 84 1.39 -3.68 -10.05
N GLN A 85 1.45 -2.84 -9.01
CA GLN A 85 0.27 -2.57 -8.17
C GLN A 85 -0.85 -1.90 -8.96
N MET A 86 -0.52 -0.89 -9.77
CA MET A 86 -1.50 -0.21 -10.61
C MET A 86 -2.08 -1.15 -11.68
N LYS A 87 -1.26 -2.05 -12.24
CA LYS A 87 -1.73 -3.09 -13.17
C LYS A 87 -2.71 -4.05 -12.51
N TYR A 88 -2.39 -4.55 -11.32
CA TYR A 88 -3.31 -5.39 -10.54
C TYR A 88 -4.65 -4.68 -10.31
N LEU A 89 -4.60 -3.40 -9.96
CA LEU A 89 -5.80 -2.61 -9.71
C LEU A 89 -6.71 -2.51 -10.94
N VAL A 90 -6.13 -2.27 -12.12
CA VAL A 90 -6.86 -2.13 -13.39
C VAL A 90 -7.36 -3.48 -13.89
N ASP A 91 -6.51 -4.49 -13.93
CA ASP A 91 -6.83 -5.75 -14.62
C ASP A 91 -7.63 -6.73 -13.77
N GLU A 92 -7.39 -6.75 -12.47
CA GLU A 92 -7.95 -7.77 -11.58
C GLU A 92 -9.05 -7.19 -10.68
N HIS A 93 -8.85 -6.00 -10.11
CA HIS A 93 -9.83 -5.44 -9.17
C HIS A 93 -10.96 -4.68 -9.87
N TYR A 94 -10.65 -3.86 -10.88
CA TYR A 94 -11.64 -3.07 -11.64
C TYR A 94 -11.51 -3.21 -13.17
N PRO A 95 -11.63 -4.44 -13.72
CA PRO A 95 -11.50 -4.67 -15.17
C PRO A 95 -12.54 -3.91 -16.01
N ASP A 96 -13.71 -3.64 -15.44
CA ASP A 96 -14.84 -3.01 -16.14
C ASP A 96 -15.02 -1.52 -15.81
N ALA A 97 -14.17 -0.93 -14.96
CA ALA A 97 -14.27 0.48 -14.62
C ALA A 97 -13.84 1.36 -15.80
N GLN A 98 -14.56 2.47 -16.02
CA GLN A 98 -14.19 3.43 -17.04
C GLN A 98 -13.01 4.31 -16.59
N LYS A 99 -12.97 4.62 -15.29
CA LYS A 99 -11.93 5.43 -14.69
C LYS A 99 -11.75 5.04 -13.23
N ILE A 100 -10.51 4.84 -12.81
CA ILE A 100 -10.17 4.61 -11.40
C ILE A 100 -9.46 5.85 -10.89
N ARG A 101 -9.94 6.43 -9.79
CA ARG A 101 -9.33 7.57 -9.12
C ARG A 101 -8.47 7.07 -7.96
N VAL A 102 -7.16 7.12 -8.11
CA VAL A 102 -6.22 6.76 -7.05
C VAL A 102 -5.77 8.03 -6.33
N ILE A 103 -6.07 8.12 -5.04
CA ILE A 103 -5.57 9.15 -4.12
C ILE A 103 -4.29 8.62 -3.49
N GLN A 104 -3.19 9.35 -3.64
CA GLN A 104 -1.87 8.99 -3.11
C GLN A 104 -1.07 10.25 -2.79
N ASP A 105 0.07 10.08 -2.11
CA ASP A 105 1.01 11.17 -1.89
C ASP A 105 1.88 11.46 -3.14
N ASN A 106 2.76 12.46 -3.03
CA ASN A 106 3.60 12.91 -4.15
C ASN A 106 5.01 12.30 -4.10
N LEU A 107 5.10 10.99 -3.91
CA LEU A 107 6.38 10.29 -3.94
C LEU A 107 6.98 10.26 -5.37
N ASN A 108 8.30 10.17 -5.46
CA ASN A 108 9.02 10.13 -6.75
C ASN A 108 8.61 8.97 -7.68
N THR A 109 8.04 7.89 -7.15
CA THR A 109 7.49 6.76 -7.91
C THR A 109 6.06 7.00 -8.37
N HIS A 110 5.34 7.98 -7.82
CA HIS A 110 3.93 8.29 -8.12
C HIS A 110 3.78 9.18 -9.35
N VAL A 111 4.64 8.97 -10.34
CA VAL A 111 4.62 9.71 -11.60
C VAL A 111 4.12 8.82 -12.73
N LYS A 112 3.44 9.42 -13.71
CA LYS A 112 2.96 8.69 -14.90
C LYS A 112 4.06 7.89 -15.60
N ALA A 113 5.29 8.41 -15.61
CA ALA A 113 6.44 7.73 -16.19
C ALA A 113 6.71 6.34 -15.56
N SER A 114 6.40 6.16 -14.27
CA SER A 114 6.60 4.89 -13.56
C SER A 114 5.75 3.77 -14.13
N LEU A 115 4.55 4.07 -14.64
CA LEU A 115 3.68 3.06 -15.26
C LEU A 115 4.31 2.36 -16.47
N TYR A 116 5.26 3.03 -17.12
CA TYR A 116 5.98 2.49 -18.27
C TYR A 116 7.27 1.75 -17.86
N SER A 117 7.58 1.70 -16.56
CA SER A 117 8.74 1.00 -16.03
C SER A 117 8.42 -0.48 -15.81
N GLY A 118 8.72 -1.31 -16.82
CA GLY A 118 8.64 -2.77 -16.68
C GLY A 118 7.28 -3.40 -17.00
N VAL A 119 6.28 -2.61 -17.41
CA VAL A 119 4.93 -3.10 -17.75
C VAL A 119 4.54 -2.57 -19.15
N GLN A 120 3.96 -3.43 -19.99
CA GLN A 120 3.33 -3.01 -21.26
C GLN A 120 2.18 -2.03 -20.94
N SER A 121 2.10 -0.93 -21.68
CA SER A 121 1.37 0.33 -21.41
C SER A 121 -0.13 0.27 -21.05
N TYR A 122 -0.57 1.09 -20.07
CA TYR A 122 -1.99 1.45 -19.79
C TYR A 122 -2.13 2.93 -19.33
N GLU A 123 -3.27 3.57 -19.61
CA GLU A 123 -3.59 4.93 -19.10
C GLU A 123 -4.29 4.86 -17.74
N VAL A 124 -3.67 5.43 -16.70
CA VAL A 124 -4.28 5.64 -15.37
C VAL A 124 -4.21 7.14 -15.04
N GLN A 125 -5.31 7.72 -14.56
CA GLN A 125 -5.34 9.13 -14.12
C GLN A 125 -5.09 9.23 -12.62
N PHE A 126 -3.95 9.82 -12.25
CA PHE A 126 -3.58 10.12 -10.87
C PHE A 126 -4.14 11.47 -10.42
N HIS A 127 -4.57 11.54 -9.17
CA HIS A 127 -4.82 12.80 -8.48
C HIS A 127 -3.83 12.91 -7.32
N GLU A 128 -2.85 13.80 -7.48
CA GLU A 128 -1.81 14.13 -6.50
C GLU A 128 -2.38 15.06 -5.41
N LEU A 129 -1.82 15.00 -4.19
CA LEU A 129 -2.24 15.81 -3.03
C LEU A 129 -1.59 17.20 -3.02
#